data_AF-A0A662VAL4-F1
#
_entry.id   AF-A0A662VAL4-F1
#
_cell.length_a   1.000
_cell.length_b   1.000
_cell.length_c   1.000
_cell.angle_alpha   90.00
_cell.angle_beta   90.00
_cell.angle_gamma   90.00
#
_symmetry.space_group_name_H-M   'P 1'
#
loop_
_entity.id
_entity.type
_entity.pdbx_description
1 polymer ?
#
loop_
_entity_poly.entity_id
_entity_poly.type
_entity_poly.pdbx_seq_one_letter_code
_entity_poly.pdbx_strand_id
1 'polypeptide(L)'
;MEERILGEETLSYTQRRVLEAILSLFQEKNKSITSEEVSNRLGDLKPTTVRGAVRKLKQLGLIESKPGPRGGYKPTPKAYELLGLAIPGTARLRLIGKGKELSALSMEIHYYPEYIKIIARCLSIPRYVRPVEPVEIEILPECKIAGELSSVNLETAEIVIVAKRTSK
;
A
#
# COMPACT_ATOMS: atom_id res chain seq x y z
N MET A 1 -33.74 -0.22 1.63
CA MET A 1 -32.86 0.94 1.86
C MET A 1 -31.53 0.60 1.22
N GLU A 2 -31.08 1.45 0.31
CA GLU A 2 -30.24 1.13 -0.85
C GLU A 2 -28.90 0.43 -0.54
N GLU A 3 -28.76 -0.83 -0.97
CA GLU A 3 -27.45 -1.36 -1.36
C GLU A 3 -27.10 -0.75 -2.72
N ARG A 4 -26.35 0.35 -2.68
CA ARG A 4 -25.60 0.82 -3.85
C ARG A 4 -24.52 -0.21 -4.17
N ILE A 5 -24.88 -1.16 -5.03
CA ILE A 5 -23.92 -2.00 -5.75
C ILE A 5 -23.13 -1.06 -6.66
N LEU A 6 -22.03 -0.51 -6.15
CA LEU A 6 -20.94 -0.01 -6.98
C LEU A 6 -20.43 -1.22 -7.74
N GLY A 7 -20.76 -1.32 -9.03
CA GLY A 7 -20.40 -2.45 -9.87
C GLY A 7 -18.93 -2.81 -9.70
N GLU A 8 -18.67 -4.08 -9.39
CA GLU A 8 -17.32 -4.62 -9.42
C GLU A 8 -16.78 -4.49 -10.85
N GLU A 9 -16.04 -3.41 -11.13
CA GLU A 9 -15.26 -3.30 -12.37
C GLU A 9 -14.03 -4.21 -12.22
N THR A 10 -14.23 -5.50 -12.47
CA THR A 10 -13.17 -6.52 -12.35
C THR A 10 -12.02 -6.23 -13.29
N LEU A 11 -10.85 -5.92 -12.73
CA LEU A 11 -9.61 -5.81 -13.49
C LEU A 11 -9.18 -7.18 -14.02
N SER A 12 -8.67 -7.24 -15.25
CA SER A 12 -7.99 -8.45 -15.71
C SER A 12 -6.72 -8.70 -14.89
N TYR A 13 -6.25 -9.95 -14.86
CA TYR A 13 -5.02 -10.33 -14.16
C TYR A 13 -3.84 -9.41 -14.53
N THR A 14 -3.66 -9.14 -15.82
CA THR A 14 -2.62 -8.23 -16.32
C THR A 14 -2.82 -6.79 -15.86
N GLN A 15 -4.06 -6.28 -15.88
CA GLN A 15 -4.35 -4.92 -15.45
C GLN A 15 -4.10 -4.73 -13.95
N ARG A 16 -4.49 -5.72 -13.14
CA ARG A 16 -4.24 -5.73 -11.70
C ARG A 16 -2.75 -5.75 -11.40
N ARG A 17 -1.98 -6.65 -12.03
CA ARG A 17 -0.51 -6.70 -11.87
C ARG A 17 0.18 -5.40 -12.26
N VAL A 18 -0.26 -4.77 -13.37
CA VAL A 18 0.26 -3.48 -13.81
C VAL A 18 -0.07 -2.38 -12.80
N LEU A 19 -1.30 -2.34 -12.27
CA LEU A 19 -1.70 -1.36 -11.26
C LEU A 19 -0.87 -1.51 -9.98
N GLU A 20 -0.75 -2.73 -9.45
CA GLU A 20 0.05 -3.04 -8.25
C GLU A 20 1.53 -2.63 -8.44
N ALA A 21 2.10 -2.92 -9.61
CA ALA A 21 3.47 -2.51 -9.93
C ALA A 21 3.63 -0.98 -10.01
N ILE A 22 2.65 -0.25 -10.58
CA ILE A 22 2.66 1.22 -10.61
C ILE A 22 2.60 1.78 -9.19
N LEU A 23 1.71 1.26 -8.32
CA LEU A 23 1.61 1.68 -6.93
C LEU A 23 2.95 1.49 -6.19
N SER A 24 3.52 0.30 -6.28
CA SER A 24 4.79 -0.06 -5.65
C SER A 24 5.92 0.84 -6.12
N LEU A 25 6.10 1.01 -7.44
CA LEU A 25 7.18 1.84 -7.99
C LEU A 25 6.99 3.32 -7.65
N PHE A 26 5.76 3.82 -7.65
CA PHE A 26 5.45 5.21 -7.31
C PHE A 26 5.83 5.52 -5.87
N GLN A 27 5.56 4.60 -4.93
CA GLN A 27 5.97 4.73 -3.54
C GLN A 27 7.49 4.70 -3.37
N GLU A 28 8.20 3.81 -4.07
CA GLU A 28 9.66 3.68 -3.96
C GLU A 28 10.41 4.91 -4.50
N LYS A 29 9.92 5.50 -5.58
CA LYS A 29 10.64 6.53 -6.33
C LYS A 29 10.10 7.94 -6.11
N ASN A 30 8.91 8.05 -5.52
CA ASN A 30 8.19 9.30 -5.31
C ASN A 30 8.12 10.20 -6.57
N LYS A 31 7.98 9.57 -7.75
CA LYS A 31 7.91 10.23 -9.06
C LYS A 31 6.99 9.46 -10.01
N SER A 32 6.60 10.09 -11.11
CA SER A 32 5.82 9.44 -12.17
C SER A 32 6.53 8.20 -12.71
N ILE A 33 5.77 7.14 -12.96
CA ILE A 33 6.32 5.83 -13.36
C ILE A 33 6.14 5.59 -14.86
N THR A 34 7.18 5.11 -15.55
CA THR A 34 7.12 4.83 -16.99
C THR A 34 6.66 3.39 -17.29
N SER A 35 6.25 3.15 -18.54
CA SER A 35 5.95 1.78 -18.99
C SER A 35 7.18 0.87 -18.97
N GLU A 36 8.37 1.39 -19.29
CA GLU A 36 9.62 0.63 -19.14
C GLU A 36 9.87 0.23 -17.68
N GLU A 37 9.65 1.12 -16.71
CA GLU A 37 9.87 0.80 -15.30
C GLU A 37 8.93 -0.31 -14.80
N VAL A 38 7.65 -0.27 -15.19
CA VAL A 38 6.68 -1.31 -14.86
C VAL A 38 7.03 -2.63 -15.54
N SER A 39 7.40 -2.59 -16.82
CA SER A 39 7.83 -3.76 -17.59
C SER A 39 9.05 -4.43 -16.94
N ASN A 40 10.05 -3.64 -16.57
CA ASN A 40 11.25 -4.14 -15.87
C ASN A 40 10.92 -4.74 -14.49
N ARG A 41 9.97 -4.15 -13.75
CA ARG A 41 9.53 -4.67 -12.45
C ARG A 41 8.83 -6.02 -12.58
N LEU A 42 8.01 -6.21 -13.62
CA LEU A 42 7.23 -7.43 -13.80
C LEU A 42 8.03 -8.54 -14.50
N GLY A 43 9.00 -8.18 -15.36
CA GLY A 43 9.93 -9.10 -16.01
C GLY A 43 9.34 -9.91 -17.18
N ASP A 44 8.04 -10.16 -17.19
CA ASP A 44 7.34 -10.96 -18.19
C ASP A 44 6.42 -10.14 -19.13
N LEU A 45 6.21 -8.85 -18.86
CA LEU A 45 5.37 -7.97 -19.68
C LEU A 45 6.21 -6.99 -20.49
N LYS A 46 5.91 -6.85 -21.79
CA LYS A 46 6.51 -5.83 -22.67
C LYS A 46 5.93 -4.43 -22.38
N PRO A 47 6.69 -3.33 -22.60
CA PRO A 47 6.18 -1.97 -22.40
C PRO A 47 4.91 -1.66 -23.21
N THR A 48 4.75 -2.25 -24.40
CA THR A 48 3.54 -2.14 -25.22
C THR A 48 2.30 -2.71 -24.53
N THR A 49 2.45 -3.86 -23.87
CA THR A 49 1.38 -4.51 -23.11
C THR A 49 1.01 -3.67 -21.88
N VAL A 50 2.02 -3.12 -21.18
CA VAL A 50 1.82 -2.19 -20.06
C VAL A 50 1.02 -0.96 -20.52
N ARG A 51 1.39 -0.33 -21.64
CA ARG A 51 0.63 0.80 -22.21
C ARG A 51 -0.83 0.43 -22.50
N GLY A 52 -1.08 -0.79 -22.96
CA GLY A 52 -2.43 -1.33 -23.16
C GLY A 52 -3.23 -1.41 -21.86
N ALA A 53 -2.66 -1.98 -20.80
CA ALA A 53 -3.30 -2.06 -19.48
C ALA A 53 -3.56 -0.66 -18.90
N VAL A 54 -2.57 0.22 -18.95
CA VAL A 54 -2.64 1.62 -18.48
C VAL A 54 -3.79 2.39 -19.12
N ARG A 55 -4.07 2.19 -20.41
CA ARG A 55 -5.21 2.86 -21.08
C ARG A 55 -6.53 2.57 -20.37
N LYS A 56 -6.76 1.32 -19.98
CA LYS A 56 -7.97 0.94 -19.23
C LYS A 56 -7.92 1.50 -17.81
N LEU A 57 -6.78 1.37 -17.11
CA LEU A 57 -6.61 1.92 -15.75
C LEU A 57 -6.88 3.44 -15.70
N LYS A 58 -6.45 4.18 -16.73
CA LYS A 58 -6.74 5.61 -16.87
C LYS A 58 -8.23 5.89 -17.07
N GLN A 59 -8.91 5.12 -17.91
CA GLN A 59 -10.37 5.26 -18.10
C GLN A 59 -11.15 5.01 -16.81
N LEU A 60 -10.68 4.08 -15.99
CA LEU A 60 -11.27 3.76 -14.69
C LEU A 60 -10.96 4.82 -13.60
N GLY A 61 -10.10 5.80 -13.92
CA GLY A 61 -9.67 6.83 -12.97
C GLY A 61 -8.72 6.31 -11.89
N LEU A 62 -8.07 5.15 -12.10
CA LEU A 62 -7.14 4.54 -11.14
C LEU A 62 -5.74 5.15 -11.23
N ILE A 63 -5.41 5.74 -12.38
CA ILE A 63 -4.14 6.44 -12.59
C ILE A 63 -4.35 7.73 -13.39
N GLU A 64 -3.54 8.73 -13.07
CA GLU A 64 -3.29 9.87 -13.94
C GLU A 64 -2.13 9.56 -14.87
N SER A 65 -2.17 10.10 -16.09
CA SER A 65 -1.06 9.97 -17.04
C SER A 65 -0.70 11.34 -17.59
N LYS A 66 0.58 11.71 -17.44
CA LYS A 66 1.15 12.91 -18.05
C LYS A 66 2.01 12.53 -19.26
N PRO A 67 1.80 13.13 -20.44
CA PRO A 67 2.66 12.92 -21.60
C PRO A 67 4.00 13.68 -21.45
N GLY A 68 5.00 13.30 -22.25
CA GLY A 68 6.30 13.98 -22.37
C GLY A 68 7.48 13.23 -21.74
N PRO A 69 8.70 13.78 -21.83
CA PRO A 69 9.95 13.09 -21.42
C PRO A 69 10.06 12.81 -19.93
N ARG A 70 9.38 13.62 -19.10
CA ARG A 70 9.23 13.43 -17.64
C ARG A 70 7.82 12.94 -17.27
N GLY A 71 7.06 12.53 -18.29
CA GLY A 71 5.72 11.98 -18.17
C GLY A 71 5.73 10.57 -17.58
N GLY A 72 4.54 10.04 -17.31
CA GLY A 72 4.38 8.73 -16.69
C GLY A 72 3.05 8.62 -15.96
N TYR A 73 2.95 7.59 -15.14
CA TYR A 73 1.74 7.21 -14.42
C TYR A 73 1.85 7.62 -12.96
N LYS A 74 0.79 8.21 -12.45
CA LYS A 74 0.61 8.48 -11.03
C LYS A 74 -0.65 7.76 -10.53
N PRO A 75 -0.57 6.99 -9.45
CA PRO A 75 -1.76 6.47 -8.78
C PRO A 75 -2.73 7.56 -8.33
N THR A 76 -4.02 7.28 -8.39
CA THR A 76 -5.06 8.06 -7.70
C THR A 76 -5.46 7.39 -6.38
N PRO A 77 -6.11 8.10 -5.45
CA PRO A 77 -6.71 7.49 -4.26
C PRO A 77 -7.60 6.27 -4.56
N LYS A 78 -8.40 6.36 -5.63
CA LYS A 78 -9.30 5.29 -6.09
C LYS A 78 -8.58 3.97 -6.39
N ALA A 79 -7.32 4.01 -6.84
CA ALA A 79 -6.53 2.80 -7.05
C ALA A 79 -6.21 2.05 -5.76
N TYR A 80 -5.95 2.79 -4.68
CA TYR A 80 -5.68 2.20 -3.38
C TYR A 80 -6.97 1.59 -2.82
N GLU A 81 -8.07 2.33 -2.85
CA GLU A 81 -9.39 1.84 -2.44
C GLU A 81 -9.79 0.56 -3.17
N LEU A 82 -9.64 0.51 -4.50
CA LEU A 82 -9.98 -0.67 -5.30
C LEU A 82 -9.18 -1.92 -4.92
N LEU A 83 -7.94 -1.75 -4.47
CA LEU A 83 -7.08 -2.85 -4.05
C LEU A 83 -7.17 -3.15 -2.54
N GLY A 84 -8.06 -2.48 -1.80
CA GLY A 84 -8.15 -2.59 -0.33
C GLY A 84 -6.90 -2.06 0.37
N LEU A 85 -6.19 -1.13 -0.26
CA LEU A 85 -4.96 -0.55 0.22
C LEU A 85 -5.23 0.81 0.88
N ALA A 86 -4.50 1.11 1.94
CA ALA A 86 -4.37 2.45 2.48
C ALA A 86 -3.62 3.34 1.47
N ILE A 87 -4.08 4.58 1.35
CA ILE A 87 -3.39 5.58 0.54
C ILE A 87 -2.02 5.86 1.20
N PRO A 88 -0.88 5.74 0.50
CA PRO A 88 0.42 5.97 1.09
C PRO A 88 0.51 7.35 1.72
N GLY A 89 1.01 7.37 2.95
CA GLY A 89 1.04 8.56 3.79
C GLY A 89 -0.13 8.65 4.76
N THR A 90 -1.24 7.93 4.59
CA THR A 90 -2.34 7.96 5.58
C THR A 90 -2.05 7.13 6.82
N ALA A 91 -1.15 6.15 6.75
CA ALA A 91 -0.64 5.43 7.90
C ALA A 91 0.85 5.15 7.74
N ARG A 92 1.65 5.54 8.74
CA ARG A 92 3.10 5.32 8.81
C ARG A 92 3.42 4.48 10.04
N LEU A 93 4.31 3.51 9.87
CA LEU A 93 4.78 2.67 10.96
C LEU A 93 6.24 2.99 11.25
N ARG A 94 6.53 3.51 12.43
CA ARG A 94 7.88 3.87 12.86
C ARG A 94 8.37 2.88 13.90
N LEU A 95 9.46 2.19 13.59
CA LEU A 95 10.15 1.33 14.54
C LEU A 95 10.99 2.20 15.48
N ILE A 96 10.60 2.29 16.75
CA ILE A 96 11.19 3.23 17.73
C ILE A 96 12.67 2.90 17.96
N GLY A 97 13.02 1.61 18.04
CA GLY A 97 14.40 1.19 18.36
C GLY A 97 15.42 1.38 17.24
N LYS A 98 14.98 1.54 15.97
CA LYS A 98 15.89 1.60 14.81
C LYS A 98 15.65 2.79 13.88
N GLY A 99 14.70 3.68 14.19
CA GLY A 99 14.40 4.88 13.39
C GLY A 99 13.96 4.60 11.95
N LYS A 100 13.52 3.37 11.65
CA LYS A 100 13.10 2.95 10.31
C LYS A 100 11.60 3.13 10.17
N GLU A 101 11.19 3.81 9.11
CA GLU A 101 9.79 3.94 8.73
C GLU A 101 9.42 2.81 7.75
N LEU A 102 8.33 2.11 8.04
CA LEU A 102 7.67 1.15 7.17
C LEU A 102 6.41 1.80 6.61
N SER A 103 6.26 1.76 5.28
CA SER A 103 5.05 2.22 4.61
C SER A 103 4.04 1.08 4.55
N ALA A 104 2.93 1.25 5.27
CA ALA A 104 1.80 0.33 5.20
C ALA A 104 1.05 0.53 3.86
N LEU A 105 0.91 -0.55 3.11
CA LEU A 105 0.05 -0.67 1.93
C LEU A 105 -1.40 -0.90 2.31
N SER A 106 -1.70 -1.67 3.35
CA SER A 106 -3.04 -1.82 3.91
C SER A 106 -2.94 -1.92 5.43
N MET A 107 -4.01 -1.56 6.12
CA MET A 107 -4.10 -1.66 7.56
C MET A 107 -5.52 -2.03 7.98
N GLU A 108 -5.64 -3.13 8.70
CA GLU A 108 -6.88 -3.59 9.34
C GLU A 108 -6.75 -3.38 10.86
N ILE A 109 -7.77 -2.79 11.47
CA ILE A 109 -7.78 -2.47 12.90
C ILE A 109 -8.92 -3.24 13.57
N HIS A 110 -8.56 -4.07 14.54
CA HIS A 110 -9.49 -4.83 15.37
C HIS A 110 -9.43 -4.32 16.80
N TYR A 111 -10.57 -3.87 17.31
CA TYR A 111 -10.70 -3.37 18.68
C TYR A 111 -11.16 -4.50 19.61
N TYR A 112 -10.34 -4.82 20.61
CA TYR A 112 -10.71 -5.71 21.72
C TYR A 112 -10.81 -4.89 23.02
N PRO A 113 -11.51 -5.39 24.05
CA PRO A 113 -11.64 -4.68 25.32
C PRO A 113 -10.29 -4.28 25.94
N GLU A 114 -9.32 -5.20 25.90
CA GLU A 114 -8.01 -5.08 26.56
C GLU A 114 -6.90 -4.49 25.66
N TYR A 115 -7.05 -4.61 24.33
CA TYR A 115 -6.02 -4.21 23.38
C TYR A 115 -6.59 -3.91 21.99
N ILE A 116 -5.80 -3.25 21.16
CA ILE A 116 -6.07 -3.04 19.74
C ILE A 116 -5.10 -3.91 18.96
N LYS A 117 -5.61 -4.74 18.04
CA LYS A 117 -4.79 -5.52 17.11
C LYS A 117 -4.83 -4.84 15.76
N ILE A 118 -3.66 -4.59 15.18
CA ILE A 118 -3.52 -3.92 13.91
C ILE A 118 -2.73 -4.84 12.99
N ILE A 119 -3.31 -5.19 11.85
CA ILE A 119 -2.67 -6.01 10.83
C ILE A 119 -2.32 -5.07 9.69
N ALA A 120 -1.04 -4.90 9.42
CA ALA A 120 -0.56 -4.02 8.37
C ALA A 120 0.21 -4.82 7.34
N ARG A 121 -0.20 -4.70 6.08
CA ARG A 121 0.61 -5.18 4.96
C ARG A 121 1.54 -4.05 4.55
N CYS A 122 2.84 -4.28 4.57
CA CYS A 122 3.86 -3.31 4.22
C CYS A 122 4.34 -3.51 2.79
N LEU A 123 4.94 -2.48 2.19
CA LEU A 123 5.58 -2.60 0.88
C LEU A 123 6.77 -3.57 0.92
N SER A 124 7.58 -3.44 1.97
CA SER A 124 8.68 -4.33 2.27
C SER A 124 8.95 -4.30 3.75
N ILE A 125 9.39 -5.44 4.28
CA ILE A 125 9.84 -5.55 5.66
C ILE A 125 11.33 -5.89 5.62
N PRO A 126 12.21 -5.03 6.19
CA PRO A 126 13.62 -5.37 6.30
C PRO A 126 13.82 -6.67 7.09
N ARG A 127 14.74 -7.52 6.62
CA ARG A 127 15.02 -8.84 7.22
C ARG A 127 15.40 -8.81 8.71
N TYR A 128 15.86 -7.67 9.21
CA TYR A 128 16.25 -7.50 10.60
C TYR A 128 15.08 -7.19 11.54
N VAL A 129 13.87 -6.90 11.02
CA VAL A 129 12.70 -6.60 11.84
C VAL A 129 12.20 -7.88 12.49
N ARG A 130 12.05 -7.87 13.81
CA ARG A 130 11.62 -9.01 14.61
C ARG A 130 10.35 -8.67 15.43
N PRO A 131 9.57 -9.69 15.83
CA PRO A 131 8.55 -9.52 16.86
C PRO A 131 9.15 -8.94 18.15
N VAL A 132 8.31 -8.34 18.98
CA VAL A 132 8.60 -7.66 20.25
C VAL A 132 9.31 -6.30 20.07
N GLU A 133 9.58 -5.87 18.84
CA GLU A 133 10.06 -4.50 18.62
C GLU A 133 8.94 -3.47 18.85
N PRO A 134 9.21 -2.39 19.60
CA PRO A 134 8.24 -1.32 19.81
C PRO A 134 8.04 -0.52 18.51
N VAL A 135 6.77 -0.27 18.19
CA VAL A 135 6.35 0.44 16.99
C VAL A 135 5.40 1.57 17.34
N GLU A 136 5.64 2.75 16.77
CA GLU A 136 4.72 3.86 16.76
C GLU A 136 3.97 3.87 15.42
N ILE A 137 2.65 3.87 15.48
CA ILE A 137 1.77 3.93 14.32
C ILE A 137 1.23 5.35 14.25
N GLU A 138 1.53 6.05 13.17
CA GLU A 138 0.98 7.37 12.88
C GLU A 138 -0.07 7.23 11.77
N ILE A 139 -1.34 7.14 12.16
CA ILE A 139 -2.50 7.18 11.26
C ILE A 139 -2.85 8.67 11.09
N LEU A 140 -2.54 9.23 9.92
CA LEU A 140 -2.90 10.60 9.59
C LEU A 140 -4.42 10.75 9.45
N PRO A 141 -4.97 11.94 9.80
CA PRO A 141 -4.22 13.14 10.19
C PRO A 141 -3.78 13.22 11.67
N GLU A 142 -4.35 12.45 12.60
CA GLU A 142 -4.25 12.81 14.04
C GLU A 142 -4.19 11.62 15.03
N CYS A 143 -3.83 10.40 14.63
CA CYS A 143 -3.82 9.26 15.58
C CYS A 143 -2.44 8.61 15.67
N LYS A 144 -1.82 8.72 16.86
CA LYS A 144 -0.58 8.00 17.21
C LYS A 144 -0.89 6.86 18.17
N ILE A 145 -0.59 5.64 17.75
CA ILE A 145 -0.78 4.42 18.55
C ILE A 145 0.59 3.81 18.80
N ALA A 146 0.99 3.69 20.06
CA ALA A 146 2.17 2.93 20.44
C ALA A 146 1.79 1.47 20.70
N GLY A 147 2.56 0.54 20.15
CA GLY A 147 2.36 -0.89 20.34
C GLY A 147 3.65 -1.69 20.14
N GLU A 148 3.50 -3.00 20.11
CA GLU A 148 4.61 -3.95 19.90
C GLU A 148 4.30 -4.84 18.70
N LEU A 149 5.32 -5.13 17.89
CA LEU A 149 5.20 -6.12 16.82
C LEU A 149 4.92 -7.50 17.42
N SER A 150 3.75 -8.06 17.18
CA SER A 150 3.40 -9.41 17.62
C SER A 150 3.83 -10.47 16.61
N SER A 151 3.77 -10.18 15.30
CA SER A 151 4.19 -11.11 14.24
C SER A 151 4.75 -10.36 13.03
N VAL A 152 5.65 -11.01 12.30
CA VAL A 152 6.32 -10.48 11.10
C VAL A 152 6.44 -11.58 10.05
N ASN A 153 5.75 -11.43 8.91
CA ASN A 153 5.85 -12.32 7.76
C ASN A 153 6.56 -11.61 6.60
N LEU A 154 7.79 -12.03 6.31
CA LEU A 154 8.63 -11.43 5.27
C LEU A 154 8.21 -11.84 3.84
N GLU A 155 7.50 -12.96 3.68
CA GLU A 155 7.06 -13.45 2.36
C GLU A 155 5.84 -12.65 1.88
N THR A 156 4.86 -12.45 2.75
CA THR A 156 3.64 -11.67 2.43
C THR A 156 3.78 -10.19 2.69
N ALA A 157 4.89 -9.78 3.31
CA ALA A 157 5.14 -8.46 3.86
C ALA A 157 4.06 -8.01 4.87
N GLU A 158 3.54 -8.95 5.67
CA GLU A 158 2.54 -8.68 6.70
C GLU A 158 3.19 -8.51 8.08
N ILE A 159 2.75 -7.52 8.84
CA ILE A 159 3.07 -7.39 10.27
C ILE A 159 1.80 -7.27 11.09
N VAL A 160 1.83 -7.89 12.27
CA VAL A 160 0.77 -7.79 13.27
C VAL A 160 1.30 -7.00 14.43
N ILE A 161 0.54 -5.99 14.87
CA ILE A 161 0.87 -5.10 15.96
C ILE A 161 -0.20 -5.25 17.03
N VAL A 162 0.21 -5.29 18.28
CA VAL A 162 -0.71 -5.24 19.43
C VAL A 162 -0.39 -3.99 20.24
N ALA A 163 -1.39 -3.14 20.41
CA ALA A 163 -1.30 -1.94 21.25
C ALA A 163 -2.20 -2.14 22.47
N LYS A 164 -1.63 -2.05 23.67
CA LYS A 164 -2.43 -2.07 24.90
C LYS A 164 -3.30 -0.84 24.95
N ARG A 165 -4.55 -1.00 25.39
CA ARG A 165 -5.43 0.15 25.58
C ARG A 165 -4.91 0.92 26.79
N THR A 166 -4.30 2.08 26.56
CA THR A 166 -3.96 2.99 27.65
C THR A 166 -5.28 3.55 28.17
N SER A 167 -5.85 2.91 29.19
CA SER A 167 -6.95 3.46 29.98
C SER A 167 -6.46 4.76 30.59
N LYS A 168 -6.91 5.88 30.04
CA LYS A 168 -6.84 7.18 30.69
C LYS A 168 -8.20 7.49 31.28
#